data_AF-A0AAU5KQ44-F1
#
_entry.id   AF-A0AAU5KQ44-F1
#
_cell.length_a   1.000
_cell.length_b   1.000
_cell.length_c   1.000
_cell.angle_alpha   90.00
_cell.angle_beta   90.00
_cell.angle_gamma   90.00
#
_symmetry.space_group_name_H-M   'P 1'
#
loop_
_entity.id
_entity.type
_entity.pdbx_description
1 polymer ?
#
loop_
_entity_poly.entity_id
_entity_poly.type
_entity_poly.pdbx_seq_one_letter_code
_entity_poly.pdbx_strand_id
1 'polypeptide(L)'
;MAEETIRSFERQHGVRLPGSYRAFVKEVADGGAGPDHGVLGLDEQVDEEDALHQLREEDRHAGFLAAPFPHTDAWPGPGREGSVEYSVQGSLVLGEQGCGTFSRLVVTGRNAGQVWTDDPVWGGLTPGPDFRAWYTAGLAVG
;
A
#
# COMPACT_ATOMS: atom_id res chain seq x y z
N MET A 1 -14.02 2.36 10.56
CA MET A 1 -13.50 1.26 11.39
C MET A 1 -13.47 1.63 12.88
N ALA A 2 -13.67 0.68 13.79
CA ALA A 2 -13.55 0.92 15.24
C ALA A 2 -12.09 1.17 15.68
N GLU A 3 -11.90 2.07 16.64
CA GLU A 3 -10.56 2.42 17.18
C GLU A 3 -9.82 1.19 17.74
N GLU A 4 -10.54 0.23 18.31
CA GLU A 4 -9.98 -1.01 18.83
C GLU A 4 -9.41 -1.92 17.72
N THR A 5 -10.11 -2.04 16.59
CA THR A 5 -9.64 -2.79 15.41
C THR A 5 -8.35 -2.19 14.87
N ILE A 6 -8.31 -0.86 14.69
CA ILE A 6 -7.10 -0.13 14.25
C ILE A 6 -5.94 -0.40 15.21
N ARG A 7 -6.18 -0.29 16.53
CA ARG A 7 -5.15 -0.54 17.55
C ARG A 7 -4.71 -2.01 17.59
N SER A 8 -5.62 -2.93 17.30
CA SER A 8 -5.29 -4.35 17.22
C SER A 8 -4.36 -4.62 16.05
N PHE A 9 -4.68 -4.09 14.87
CA PHE A 9 -3.81 -4.16 13.69
C PHE A 9 -2.43 -3.55 13.97
N GLU A 10 -2.38 -2.33 14.49
CA GLU A 10 -1.13 -1.65 14.85
C GLU A 10 -0.28 -2.48 15.83
N ARG A 11 -0.91 -3.08 16.84
CA ARG A 11 -0.23 -3.92 17.84
C ARG A 11 0.24 -5.25 17.25
N GLN A 12 -0.57 -5.89 16.42
CA GLN A 12 -0.25 -7.16 15.77
C GLN A 12 0.98 -7.04 14.87
N HIS A 13 1.08 -5.94 14.12
CA HIS A 13 2.18 -5.72 13.18
C HIS A 13 3.32 -4.88 13.75
N GLY A 14 3.19 -4.35 14.97
CA GLY A 14 4.23 -3.56 15.63
C GLY A 14 4.46 -2.18 14.99
N VAL A 15 3.40 -1.56 14.46
CA VAL A 15 3.48 -0.31 13.69
C VAL A 15 2.53 0.77 14.24
N ARG A 16 2.67 1.98 13.72
CA ARG A 16 1.62 3.01 13.75
C ARG A 16 1.22 3.31 12.32
N LEU A 17 -0.08 3.32 12.04
CA LEU A 17 -0.54 3.67 10.71
C LEU A 17 -0.25 5.15 10.42
N PRO A 18 0.12 5.52 9.18
CA PRO A 18 0.29 6.90 8.81
C PRO A 18 -0.98 7.73 9.06
N GLY A 19 -0.82 8.96 9.54
CA GLY A 19 -1.94 9.76 10.08
C GLY A 19 -3.10 9.97 9.11
N SER A 20 -2.81 10.26 7.84
CA SER A 20 -3.81 10.45 6.78
C SER A 20 -4.61 9.17 6.49
N TYR A 21 -3.92 8.04 6.33
CA TYR A 21 -4.56 6.74 6.12
C TYR A 21 -5.35 6.28 7.35
N ARG A 22 -4.80 6.45 8.55
CA ARG A 22 -5.47 6.12 9.82
C ARG A 22 -6.76 6.90 10.01
N ALA A 23 -6.76 8.19 9.68
CA ALA A 23 -7.96 9.02 9.70
C ALA A 23 -9.00 8.53 8.67
N PHE A 24 -8.55 8.19 7.45
CA PHE A 24 -9.41 7.64 6.40
C PHE A 24 -10.14 6.36 6.85
N VAL A 25 -9.41 5.34 7.33
CA VAL A 25 -10.04 4.07 7.77
C VAL A 25 -10.99 4.25 8.95
N LYS A 26 -10.74 5.27 9.77
CA LYS A 26 -11.58 5.59 10.93
C LYS A 26 -12.86 6.35 10.54
N GLU A 27 -12.73 7.38 9.72
CA GLU A 27 -13.74 8.43 9.58
C GLU A 27 -14.41 8.46 8.19
N VAL A 28 -13.77 7.91 7.16
CA VAL A 28 -14.24 7.99 5.77
C VAL A 28 -14.76 6.63 5.30
N ALA A 29 -13.86 5.66 5.15
CA ALA A 29 -14.18 4.33 4.66
C ALA A 29 -13.05 3.36 4.99
N ASP A 30 -13.36 2.07 5.10
CA ASP A 30 -12.38 1.00 5.26
C ASP A 30 -12.24 0.25 3.93
N GLY A 31 -11.75 0.95 2.91
CA GLY A 31 -11.71 0.47 1.53
C GLY A 31 -12.92 0.90 0.69
N GLY A 32 -13.10 0.25 -0.46
CA GLY A 32 -14.13 0.52 -1.45
C GLY A 32 -13.66 1.41 -2.61
N ALA A 33 -14.59 2.17 -3.19
CA ALA A 33 -14.30 3.03 -4.33
C ALA A 33 -13.18 4.04 -4.02
N GLY A 34 -12.27 4.21 -4.97
CA GLY A 34 -11.08 5.03 -4.83
C GLY A 34 -10.36 5.12 -6.18
N PRO A 35 -9.12 5.65 -6.20
CA PRO A 35 -8.30 5.63 -7.40
C PRO A 35 -8.24 4.23 -8.02
N ASP A 36 -8.18 4.18 -9.36
CA ASP A 36 -8.06 2.95 -10.15
C ASP A 36 -9.18 1.92 -9.86
N HIS A 37 -8.83 0.69 -9.47
CA HIS A 37 -9.81 -0.37 -9.13
C HIS A 37 -10.28 -0.32 -7.67
N GLY A 38 -9.95 0.75 -6.94
CA GLY A 38 -10.37 0.96 -5.56
C GLY A 38 -9.30 0.66 -4.52
N VAL A 39 -9.72 0.71 -3.26
CA VAL A 39 -8.86 0.54 -2.09
C VAL A 39 -9.36 -0.63 -1.26
N LEU A 40 -8.49 -1.54 -0.92
CA LEU A 40 -8.72 -2.63 0.03
C LEU A 40 -8.82 -2.09 1.46
N GLY A 41 -9.76 -2.63 2.22
CA GLY A 41 -9.87 -2.41 3.65
C GLY A 41 -8.63 -2.85 4.40
N LEU A 42 -8.44 -2.28 5.59
CA LEU A 42 -7.28 -2.55 6.45
C LEU A 42 -7.21 -4.02 6.84
N ASP A 43 -8.36 -4.62 7.20
CA ASP A 43 -8.49 -6.02 7.60
C ASP A 43 -9.28 -6.86 6.59
N GLU A 44 -9.41 -6.35 5.36
CA GLU A 44 -10.08 -7.08 4.28
C GLU A 44 -9.33 -8.38 3.97
N GLN A 45 -10.10 -9.44 3.74
CA GLN A 45 -9.65 -10.71 3.20
C GLN A 45 -9.84 -10.66 1.69
N VAL A 46 -8.81 -11.06 0.96
CA VAL A 46 -8.80 -11.09 -0.49
C VAL A 46 -9.00 -12.54 -0.92
N ASP A 47 -9.74 -12.78 -2.00
CA ASP A 47 -9.93 -14.14 -2.53
C ASP A 47 -8.60 -14.74 -3.00
N GLU A 48 -8.38 -16.04 -2.76
CA GLU A 48 -7.11 -16.73 -3.09
C GLU A 48 -6.73 -16.66 -4.58
N GLU A 49 -7.72 -16.49 -5.46
CA GLU A 49 -7.52 -16.37 -6.91
C GLU A 49 -7.12 -14.96 -7.37
N ASP A 50 -7.24 -13.96 -6.50
CA ASP A 50 -6.92 -12.55 -6.82
C ASP A 50 -5.41 -12.29 -6.72
N ALA A 51 -4.87 -11.50 -7.64
CA ALA A 51 -3.46 -11.13 -7.68
C ALA A 51 -2.99 -10.41 -6.40
N LEU A 52 -3.91 -9.74 -5.68
CA LEU A 52 -3.63 -9.04 -4.44
C LEU A 52 -3.49 -9.99 -3.23
N HIS A 53 -3.95 -11.24 -3.32
CA HIS A 53 -3.95 -12.18 -2.19
C HIS A 53 -2.54 -12.42 -1.67
N GLN A 54 -1.62 -12.85 -2.54
CA GLN A 54 -0.24 -13.15 -2.16
C GLN A 54 0.47 -11.91 -1.60
N LEU A 55 0.24 -10.74 -2.20
CA LEU A 55 0.83 -9.48 -1.73
C LEU A 55 0.31 -9.11 -0.33
N ARG A 56 -0.98 -9.31 -0.06
CA ARG A 56 -1.58 -9.05 1.25
C ARG A 56 -1.09 -10.02 2.32
N GLU A 57 -0.90 -11.28 1.98
CA GLU A 57 -0.27 -12.25 2.88
C GLU A 57 1.17 -11.83 3.18
N GLU A 58 1.96 -11.52 2.15
CA GLU A 58 3.35 -11.07 2.28
C GLU A 58 3.46 -9.85 3.20
N ASP A 59 2.71 -8.78 2.90
CA ASP A 59 2.76 -7.53 3.64
C ASP A 59 2.44 -7.70 5.14
N ARG A 60 1.63 -8.72 5.48
CA ARG A 60 1.19 -9.01 6.86
C ARG A 60 2.12 -9.96 7.62
N HIS A 61 3.21 -10.44 7.02
CA HIS A 61 4.20 -11.25 7.73
C HIS A 61 4.81 -10.50 8.91
N ALA A 62 5.20 -11.25 9.94
CA ALA A 62 5.80 -10.68 11.14
C ALA A 62 7.05 -9.86 10.81
N GLY A 63 7.04 -8.59 11.21
CA GLY A 63 8.15 -7.66 10.96
C GLY A 63 8.16 -6.98 9.59
N PHE A 64 7.32 -7.39 8.64
CA PHE A 64 7.30 -6.81 7.30
C PHE A 64 6.93 -5.32 7.33
N LEU A 65 5.79 -4.97 7.92
CA LEU A 65 5.36 -3.56 8.04
C LEU A 65 6.24 -2.74 9.00
N ALA A 66 6.89 -3.38 9.96
CA ALA A 66 7.74 -2.72 10.96
C ALA A 66 9.15 -2.41 10.44
N ALA A 67 9.60 -3.12 9.40
CA ALA A 67 10.84 -2.79 8.72
C ALA A 67 10.71 -1.44 7.98
N PRO A 68 11.74 -0.58 7.98
CA PRO A 68 11.68 0.68 7.25
C PRO A 68 11.72 0.42 5.74
N PHE A 69 10.81 1.07 5.01
CA PHE A 69 10.84 1.12 3.55
C PHE A 69 12.17 1.70 3.07
N PRO A 70 12.94 0.96 2.24
CA PRO A 70 14.35 1.26 2.01
C PRO A 70 14.58 2.37 0.97
N HIS A 71 13.55 2.74 0.20
CA HIS A 71 13.69 3.67 -0.91
C HIS A 71 13.25 5.09 -0.55
N THR A 72 14.10 6.08 -0.85
CA THR A 72 13.77 7.51 -0.75
C THR A 72 13.35 8.13 -2.07
N ASP A 73 13.82 7.54 -3.17
CA ASP A 73 13.66 8.00 -4.54
C ASP A 73 13.11 6.84 -5.41
N ALA A 74 12.73 7.15 -6.64
CA ALA A 74 12.26 6.14 -7.58
C ALA A 74 13.32 5.03 -7.79
N TRP A 75 12.86 3.80 -7.97
CA TRP A 75 13.70 2.65 -8.27
C TRP A 75 13.31 2.06 -9.63
N PRO A 76 14.26 1.85 -10.56
CA PRO A 76 13.94 1.33 -11.87
C PRO A 76 13.40 -0.10 -11.80
N GLY A 77 12.39 -0.40 -12.61
CA GLY A 77 11.87 -1.76 -12.73
C GLY A 77 12.75 -2.68 -13.59
N PRO A 78 12.38 -3.96 -13.68
CA PRO A 78 13.17 -4.98 -14.37
C PRO A 78 13.30 -4.77 -15.88
N GLY A 79 12.30 -4.16 -16.53
CA GLY A 79 12.23 -4.10 -17.99
C GLY A 79 12.06 -5.48 -18.64
N ARG A 80 12.27 -5.57 -19.97
CA ARG A 80 11.93 -6.75 -20.80
C ARG A 80 12.48 -8.10 -20.33
N GLU A 81 13.62 -8.11 -19.66
CA GLU A 81 14.40 -9.33 -19.38
C GLU A 81 14.91 -9.39 -17.92
N GLY A 82 14.39 -8.52 -17.04
CA GLY A 82 14.87 -8.40 -15.67
C GLY A 82 14.05 -9.16 -14.63
N SER A 83 14.62 -9.30 -13.44
CA SER A 83 13.95 -9.69 -12.19
C SER A 83 13.70 -8.47 -11.30
N VAL A 84 12.72 -8.57 -10.40
CA VAL A 84 12.51 -7.56 -9.35
C VAL A 84 13.71 -7.59 -8.40
N GLU A 85 14.47 -6.50 -8.35
CA GLU A 85 15.67 -6.34 -7.51
C GLU A 85 15.45 -5.36 -6.34
N TYR A 86 14.22 -4.95 -6.08
CA TYR A 86 13.86 -4.01 -5.02
C TYR A 86 12.99 -4.67 -3.94
N SER A 87 12.92 -4.01 -2.77
CA SER A 87 12.10 -4.48 -1.66
C SER A 87 10.98 -3.49 -1.39
N VAL A 88 9.80 -4.03 -1.06
CA VAL A 88 8.61 -3.27 -0.68
C VAL A 88 8.28 -3.41 0.81
N GLN A 89 9.22 -3.92 1.61
CA GLN A 89 9.07 -3.99 3.07
C GLN A 89 8.73 -2.63 3.67
N GLY A 90 7.95 -2.62 4.75
CA GLY A 90 7.47 -1.38 5.36
C GLY A 90 6.35 -0.70 4.59
N SER A 91 5.79 -1.33 3.56
CA SER A 91 4.63 -0.84 2.81
C SER A 91 3.44 -1.80 2.88
N LEU A 92 2.25 -1.29 2.62
CA LEU A 92 1.00 -2.06 2.57
C LEU A 92 0.33 -1.82 1.22
N VAL A 93 0.00 -2.89 0.50
CA VAL A 93 -0.74 -2.82 -0.77
C VAL A 93 -2.16 -2.33 -0.52
N LEU A 94 -2.52 -1.22 -1.18
CA LEU A 94 -3.84 -0.61 -1.11
C LEU A 94 -4.77 -1.16 -2.19
N GLY A 95 -4.26 -1.56 -3.35
CA GLY A 95 -5.08 -2.06 -4.45
C GLY A 95 -4.31 -2.11 -5.77
N GLU A 96 -4.96 -2.61 -6.82
CA GLU A 96 -4.39 -2.73 -8.17
C GLU A 96 -4.79 -1.55 -9.06
N GLN A 97 -3.83 -1.06 -9.85
CA GLN A 97 -4.05 -0.05 -10.88
C GLN A 97 -4.40 -0.66 -12.25
N GLY A 98 -4.23 -1.98 -12.39
CA GLY A 98 -4.30 -2.73 -13.65
C GLY A 98 -2.90 -3.10 -14.16
N CYS A 99 -2.84 -4.03 -15.13
CA CYS A 99 -1.60 -4.51 -15.72
C CYS A 99 -0.56 -5.04 -14.70
N GLY A 100 -1.01 -5.51 -13.53
CA GLY A 100 -0.11 -5.97 -12.47
C GLY A 100 0.68 -4.83 -11.80
N THR A 101 0.17 -3.60 -11.86
CA THR A 101 0.71 -2.45 -11.13
C THR A 101 -0.11 -2.20 -9.87
N PHE A 102 0.56 -1.86 -8.76
CA PHE A 102 -0.07 -1.75 -7.45
C PHE A 102 0.16 -0.38 -6.82
N SER A 103 -0.85 0.07 -6.07
CA SER A 103 -0.72 1.21 -5.16
C SER A 103 -0.28 0.71 -3.78
N ARG A 104 0.84 1.19 -3.27
CA ARG A 104 1.39 0.80 -1.95
C ARG A 104 1.52 1.99 -1.02
N LEU A 105 0.92 1.90 0.16
CA LEU A 105 1.14 2.88 1.24
C LEU A 105 2.45 2.57 1.96
N VAL A 106 3.37 3.52 2.03
CA VAL A 106 4.52 3.39 2.94
C VAL A 106 4.03 3.56 4.37
N VAL A 107 4.19 2.51 5.20
CA VAL A 107 3.79 2.48 6.61
C VAL A 107 4.94 2.93 7.51
N THR A 108 6.13 2.39 7.28
CA THR A 108 7.31 2.65 8.12
C THR A 108 8.49 3.12 7.27
N GLY A 109 9.22 4.13 7.73
CA GLY A 109 10.39 4.68 7.03
C GLY A 109 10.28 6.19 6.78
N ARG A 110 11.23 6.74 6.00
CA ARG A 110 11.31 8.20 5.75
C ARG A 110 10.13 8.75 4.97
N ASN A 111 9.49 7.91 4.18
CA ASN A 111 8.38 8.27 3.30
C ASN A 111 7.01 7.83 3.84
N ALA A 112 6.92 7.47 5.14
CA ALA A 112 5.66 7.02 5.74
C ALA A 112 4.50 7.98 5.46
N GLY A 113 3.39 7.43 4.97
CA GLY A 113 2.20 8.17 4.54
C GLY A 113 2.12 8.43 3.04
N GLN A 114 3.21 8.29 2.29
CA GLN A 114 3.16 8.37 0.82
C GLN A 114 2.56 7.10 0.21
N VAL A 115 1.87 7.26 -0.92
CA VAL A 115 1.43 6.16 -1.77
C VAL A 115 2.34 6.06 -2.98
N TRP A 116 3.01 4.93 -3.12
CA TRP A 116 3.96 4.63 -4.17
C TRP A 116 3.32 3.70 -5.19
N THR A 117 3.67 3.89 -6.46
CA THR A 117 3.34 2.94 -7.52
C THR A 117 4.40 1.85 -7.55
N ASP A 118 3.96 0.60 -7.53
CA ASP A 118 4.78 -0.61 -7.68
C ASP A 118 4.40 -1.32 -8.98
N ASP A 119 5.24 -1.17 -9.99
CA ASP A 119 5.15 -1.85 -11.29
C ASP A 119 6.30 -2.88 -11.39
N PRO A 120 6.10 -4.11 -10.89
CA PRO A 120 7.10 -5.16 -10.91
C PRO A 120 7.39 -5.68 -12.32
N VAL A 121 6.65 -5.24 -13.35
CA VAL A 121 6.85 -5.71 -14.72
C VAL A 121 7.76 -4.76 -15.49
N TRP A 122 7.61 -3.45 -15.29
CA TRP A 122 8.33 -2.44 -16.10
C TRP A 122 8.91 -1.29 -15.30
N GLY A 123 8.05 -0.53 -14.62
CA GLY A 123 8.36 0.78 -14.05
C GLY A 123 9.09 0.76 -12.72
N GLY A 124 9.02 -0.34 -11.98
CA GLY A 124 9.57 -0.47 -10.63
C GLY A 124 8.80 0.38 -9.64
N LEU A 125 9.53 1.09 -8.77
CA LEU A 125 8.95 1.88 -7.70
C LEU A 125 8.97 3.37 -8.07
N THR A 126 7.80 4.00 -8.04
CA THR A 126 7.66 5.46 -8.26
C THR A 126 7.03 6.13 -7.04
N PRO A 127 7.67 7.16 -6.45
CA PRO A 127 7.10 7.89 -5.33
C PRO A 127 5.86 8.67 -5.74
N GLY A 128 4.85 8.67 -4.88
CA GLY A 128 3.66 9.49 -5.01
C GLY A 128 3.42 10.39 -3.79
N PRO A 129 2.28 11.09 -3.76
CA PRO A 129 1.98 12.04 -2.69
C PRO A 129 1.52 11.33 -1.42
N ASP A 130 1.24 12.11 -0.36
CA ASP A 130 0.55 11.60 0.83
C ASP A 130 -0.80 10.94 0.47
N PHE A 131 -1.18 9.90 1.21
CA PHE A 131 -2.39 9.12 1.01
C PHE A 131 -3.64 9.97 0.77
N ARG A 132 -3.84 11.04 1.55
CA ARG A 132 -5.04 11.88 1.39
C ARG A 132 -5.05 12.59 0.04
N ALA A 133 -3.91 13.12 -0.38
CA ALA A 133 -3.77 13.79 -1.66
C ALA A 133 -3.95 12.80 -2.81
N TRP A 134 -3.34 11.62 -2.72
CA TRP A 134 -3.53 10.53 -3.68
C TRP A 134 -5.01 10.13 -3.82
N TYR A 135 -5.69 9.84 -2.71
CA TYR A 135 -7.07 9.38 -2.71
C TYR A 135 -8.03 10.45 -3.28
N THR A 136 -7.84 11.71 -2.88
CA THR A 136 -8.71 12.81 -3.36
C THR A 136 -8.49 13.08 -4.85
N ALA A 137 -7.25 12.96 -5.34
CA ALA A 137 -6.96 13.17 -6.75
C ALA A 137 -7.65 12.13 -7.65
N GLY A 138 -7.62 10.84 -7.28
CA GLY A 138 -8.27 9.79 -8.09
C GLY A 138 -9.79 9.94 -8.17
N LEU A 139 -10.43 10.42 -7.11
CA LEU A 139 -11.87 10.72 -7.12
C LEU A 139 -12.26 11.88 -8.05
N ALA A 140 -11.34 12.77 -8.38
CA ALA A 140 -11.60 13.90 -9.28
C ALA A 140 -11.55 13.52 -10.77
N VAL A 141 -11.09 12.30 -11.10
CA VAL A 141 -10.93 11.80 -12.47
C VAL A 141 -12.03 10.78 -12.85
N GLY A 142 -12.96 10.48 -11.94
CA GLY A 142 -14.06 9.53 -12.12
C GLY A 142 -15.43 10.15 -12.41
#